data_AF-A0A8T7AUB0-F1
#
_entry.id   AF-A0A8T7AUB0-F1
#
_cell.length_a   1.000
_cell.length_b   1.000
_cell.length_c   1.000
_cell.angle_alpha   90.00
_cell.angle_beta   90.00
_cell.angle_gamma   90.00
#
_symmetry.space_group_name_H-M   'P 1'
#
loop_
_entity.id
_entity.type
_entity.pdbx_description
1 polymer ?
#
loop_
_entity_poly.entity_id
_entity_poly.type
_entity_poly.pdbx_seq_one_letter_code
_entity_poly.pdbx_strand_id
1 'polypeptide(L)'
;MSYQIGIGPNLRKSPYYDATIADGVVSMSVYNHMLTPVHFGDPEGEYRNLIENVVMWDVAVERQVQIEGPDALQLVRYITTREIGDTVIGQGKYIPICDYDGMLINDPVLLRVADDCYWLS
;
A
#
# COMPACT_ATOMS: atom_id res chain seq x y z
N MET A 1 13.99 -28.53 -3.94
CA MET A 1 12.54 -28.43 -4.23
C MET A 1 12.23 -26.96 -4.41
N SER A 2 11.67 -26.58 -5.55
CA SER A 2 11.11 -25.24 -5.74
C SER A 2 9.64 -25.26 -5.29
N TYR A 3 9.25 -24.27 -4.50
CA TYR A 3 7.86 -24.06 -4.14
C TYR A 3 7.18 -23.24 -5.25
N GLN A 4 5.94 -23.57 -5.58
CA GLN A 4 5.14 -22.84 -6.57
C GLN A 4 3.98 -22.12 -5.89
N ILE A 5 3.70 -20.90 -6.34
CA ILE A 5 2.55 -20.12 -5.89
C ILE A 5 1.40 -20.33 -6.88
N GLY A 6 0.27 -20.83 -6.40
CA GLY A 6 -0.94 -20.98 -7.20
C GLY A 6 -1.63 -19.63 -7.40
N ILE A 7 -1.78 -19.21 -8.65
CA ILE A 7 -2.53 -17.99 -8.99
C ILE A 7 -4.02 -18.34 -9.05
N GLY A 8 -4.86 -17.57 -8.35
CA GLY A 8 -6.30 -17.81 -8.26
C GLY A 8 -7.04 -16.60 -7.69
N PRO A 9 -8.37 -16.65 -7.57
CA PRO A 9 -9.18 -15.48 -7.19
C PRO A 9 -8.84 -14.90 -5.80
N ASN A 10 -8.32 -15.74 -4.89
CA ASN A 10 -7.88 -15.31 -3.55
C ASN A 10 -6.49 -14.66 -3.57
N LEU A 11 -5.72 -14.84 -4.64
CA LEU A 11 -4.42 -14.24 -4.86
C LEU A 11 -4.49 -13.35 -6.10
N ARG A 12 -4.90 -12.11 -5.86
CA ARG A 12 -5.33 -11.19 -6.91
C ARG A 12 -4.14 -10.73 -7.76
N LYS A 13 -4.43 -10.47 -9.04
CA LYS A 13 -3.52 -9.76 -9.95
C LYS A 13 -3.85 -8.26 -9.89
N SER A 14 -2.83 -7.42 -10.00
CA SER A 14 -2.99 -5.99 -10.20
C SER A 14 -3.48 -5.68 -11.63
N PRO A 15 -3.95 -4.46 -11.91
CA PRO A 15 -4.18 -3.99 -13.27
C PRO A 15 -2.91 -3.95 -14.14
N TYR A 16 -1.72 -3.98 -13.53
CA TYR A 16 -0.43 -3.88 -14.21
C TYR A 16 0.26 -5.23 -14.37
N TYR A 17 -0.31 -6.31 -13.83
CA TYR A 17 0.31 -7.62 -13.73
C TYR A 17 0.91 -8.13 -15.05
N ASP A 18 0.17 -8.05 -16.15
CA ASP A 18 0.65 -8.53 -17.45
C ASP A 18 1.83 -7.70 -17.97
N ALA A 19 1.85 -6.38 -17.68
CA ALA A 19 2.98 -5.52 -18.01
C ALA A 19 4.20 -5.83 -17.13
N THR A 20 4.00 -6.08 -15.83
CA THR A 20 5.06 -6.50 -14.89
C THR A 20 5.69 -7.82 -15.31
N ILE A 21 4.90 -8.78 -15.80
CA ILE A 21 5.40 -10.03 -16.38
C ILE A 21 6.20 -9.78 -17.66
N ALA A 22 5.67 -8.95 -18.57
CA ALA A 22 6.33 -8.62 -19.84
C ALA A 22 7.66 -7.88 -19.65
N ASP A 23 7.77 -7.07 -18.59
CA ASP A 23 8.99 -6.34 -18.21
C ASP A 23 10.06 -7.25 -17.57
N GLY A 24 9.73 -8.52 -17.31
CA GLY A 24 10.71 -9.53 -16.92
C GLY A 24 10.89 -9.68 -15.40
N VAL A 25 9.85 -9.41 -14.60
CA VAL A 25 9.86 -9.70 -13.16
C VAL A 25 10.33 -11.14 -12.87
N VAL A 26 11.28 -11.27 -11.94
CA VAL A 26 11.89 -12.57 -11.59
C VAL A 26 11.29 -13.14 -10.31
N SER A 27 10.84 -12.26 -9.41
CA SER A 27 10.29 -12.66 -8.12
C SER A 27 9.07 -11.81 -7.77
N MET A 28 8.06 -12.45 -7.17
CA MET A 28 6.87 -11.80 -6.66
C MET A 28 6.61 -12.22 -5.21
N SER A 29 5.98 -11.34 -4.45
CA SER A 29 5.48 -11.60 -3.11
C SER A 29 3.96 -11.46 -3.08
N VAL A 30 3.37 -11.73 -1.93
CA VAL A 30 1.95 -11.54 -1.65
C VAL A 30 1.81 -10.47 -0.57
N TYR A 31 1.11 -9.39 -0.90
CA TYR A 31 0.78 -8.33 0.04
C TYR A 31 -0.70 -7.97 -0.11
N ASN A 32 -1.43 -7.86 1.00
CA ASN A 32 -2.89 -7.66 1.01
C ASN A 32 -3.61 -8.61 0.03
N HIS A 33 -3.30 -9.91 0.01
CA HIS A 33 -3.94 -10.88 -0.89
C HIS A 33 -3.84 -10.54 -2.40
N MET A 34 -2.76 -9.86 -2.80
CA MET A 34 -2.47 -9.48 -4.18
C MET A 34 -0.97 -9.70 -4.47
N LEU A 35 -0.65 -10.04 -5.71
CA LEU A 35 0.73 -10.21 -6.16
C LEU A 35 1.42 -8.86 -6.32
N THR A 36 2.65 -8.74 -5.84
CA THR A 36 3.53 -7.58 -6.03
C THR A 36 4.89 -8.02 -6.54
N PRO A 37 5.53 -7.30 -7.50
CA PRO A 37 6.91 -7.56 -7.88
C PRO A 37 7.87 -7.32 -6.70
N VAL A 38 8.89 -8.17 -6.58
CA VAL A 38 9.98 -8.01 -5.60
C VAL A 38 11.25 -7.51 -6.27
N HIS A 39 11.65 -8.11 -7.40
CA HIS A 39 12.78 -7.66 -8.20
C HIS A 39 12.70 -8.21 -9.63
N PHE A 40 13.45 -7.58 -10.53
CA PHE A 40 13.55 -7.88 -11.96
C PHE A 40 14.86 -8.58 -12.35
N GLY A 41 15.76 -8.81 -11.37
CA GLY A 41 16.87 -9.76 -11.50
C GLY A 41 18.25 -9.20 -11.15
N ASP A 42 18.39 -7.87 -11.04
CA ASP A 42 19.61 -7.19 -10.65
C ASP A 42 19.32 -6.18 -9.53
N PRO A 43 19.21 -6.64 -8.25
CA PRO A 43 18.83 -5.76 -7.15
C PRO A 43 19.76 -4.55 -6.95
N GLU A 44 21.06 -4.67 -7.23
CA GLU A 44 21.99 -3.53 -7.14
C GLU A 44 21.77 -2.53 -8.27
N GLY A 45 21.55 -3.02 -9.50
CA GLY A 45 21.19 -2.18 -10.64
C GLY A 45 19.83 -1.50 -10.47
N GLU A 46 18.83 -2.23 -9.96
CA GLU A 46 17.49 -1.71 -9.62
C GLU A 46 17.58 -0.62 -8.55
N TYR A 47 18.37 -0.83 -7.50
CA TYR A 47 18.65 0.20 -6.49
C TYR A 47 19.34 1.42 -7.10
N ARG A 48 20.36 1.24 -7.95
CA ARG A 48 21.04 2.37 -8.59
C ARG A 48 20.08 3.18 -9.46
N ASN A 49 19.21 2.50 -10.22
CA ASN A 49 18.17 3.16 -11.02
C ASN A 49 17.16 3.92 -10.16
N LEU A 50 16.79 3.40 -8.98
CA LEU A 50 15.92 4.11 -8.04
C LEU A 50 16.54 5.42 -7.54
N ILE A 51 17.85 5.45 -7.32
CA ILE A 51 18.56 6.62 -6.77
C ILE A 51 18.96 7.62 -7.85
N GLU A 52 19.36 7.13 -9.03
CA GLU A 52 20.00 7.95 -10.07
C GLU A 52 19.11 8.21 -11.28
N ASN A 53 18.02 7.45 -11.45
CA ASN A 53 17.12 7.51 -12.59
C ASN A 53 15.63 7.57 -12.15
N VAL A 54 14.72 7.13 -13.02
CA VAL A 54 13.29 7.01 -12.74
C VAL A 54 12.90 5.54 -12.83
N VAL A 55 12.13 5.07 -11.86
CA VAL A 55 11.56 3.73 -11.82
C VAL A 55 10.05 3.80 -11.75
N MET A 56 9.37 2.79 -12.30
CA MET A 56 7.93 2.61 -12.20
C MET A 56 7.65 1.30 -11.48
N TRP A 57 6.78 1.33 -10.48
CA TRP A 57 6.45 0.16 -9.67
C TRP A 57 4.97 -0.18 -9.74
N ASP A 58 4.68 -1.47 -9.83
CA ASP A 58 3.35 -1.98 -9.55
C ASP A 58 3.19 -2.13 -8.03
N VAL A 59 2.68 -1.07 -7.40
CA VAL A 59 2.33 -1.05 -5.97
C VAL A 59 0.82 -1.13 -5.75
N ALA A 60 0.06 -1.71 -6.68
CA ALA A 60 -1.39 -1.85 -6.55
C ALA A 60 -1.83 -2.66 -5.31
N VAL A 61 -0.88 -3.36 -4.68
CA VAL A 61 -1.05 -4.08 -3.42
C VAL A 61 -1.24 -3.17 -2.20
N GLU A 62 -0.88 -1.89 -2.29
CA GLU A 62 -1.17 -0.86 -1.27
C GLU A 62 -2.65 -0.48 -1.37
N ARG A 63 -3.49 -1.23 -0.64
CA ARG A 63 -4.95 -1.19 -0.80
C ARG A 63 -5.53 -0.06 0.01
N GLN A 64 -6.47 0.65 -0.61
CA GLN A 64 -7.16 1.74 0.05
C GLN A 64 -8.32 1.21 0.89
N VAL A 65 -8.40 1.68 2.13
CA VAL A 65 -9.63 1.66 2.93
C VAL A 65 -10.23 3.06 2.89
N GLN A 66 -11.36 3.22 2.19
CA GLN A 66 -12.11 4.46 2.19
C GLN A 66 -13.03 4.52 3.41
N ILE A 67 -12.92 5.61 4.16
CA ILE A 67 -13.79 5.95 5.28
C ILE A 67 -14.47 7.27 4.93
N GLU A 68 -15.79 7.21 4.76
CA GLU A 68 -16.58 8.34 4.29
C GLU A 68 -17.87 8.49 5.10
N GLY A 69 -18.23 9.73 5.41
CA GLY A 69 -19.44 10.10 6.13
C GLY A 69 -19.18 11.08 7.27
N PRO A 70 -20.24 11.57 7.93
CA PRO A 70 -20.15 12.65 8.92
C PRO A 70 -19.23 12.34 10.12
N ASP A 71 -19.04 11.05 10.43
CA ASP A 71 -18.22 10.59 11.54
C ASP A 71 -16.85 10.06 11.10
N ALA A 72 -16.46 10.24 9.83
CA ALA A 72 -15.22 9.70 9.28
C ALA A 72 -13.98 10.16 10.05
N LEU A 73 -13.89 11.46 10.36
CA LEU A 73 -12.79 11.99 11.17
C LEU A 73 -12.75 11.35 12.58
N GLN A 74 -13.90 11.14 13.20
CA GLN A 74 -13.98 10.53 14.52
C GLN A 74 -13.47 9.09 14.49
N LEU A 75 -13.91 8.29 13.51
CA LEU A 75 -13.46 6.91 13.36
C LEU A 75 -11.95 6.84 13.09
N VAL A 76 -11.43 7.68 12.19
CA VAL A 76 -10.00 7.67 11.90
C VAL A 76 -9.19 8.09 13.12
N ARG A 77 -9.60 9.13 13.86
CA ARG A 77 -8.93 9.55 15.12
C ARG A 77 -8.96 8.47 16.18
N TYR A 78 -9.99 7.63 16.19
CA TYR A 78 -10.11 6.54 17.15
C TYR A 78 -9.09 5.43 16.93
N ILE A 79 -8.75 5.11 15.67
CA ILE A 79 -7.89 3.97 15.34
C ILE A 79 -6.39 4.33 15.29
N THR A 80 -6.02 5.62 15.27
CA THR A 80 -4.63 6.08 15.19
C THR A 80 -4.18 6.84 16.43
N THR A 81 -2.91 6.70 16.78
CA THR A 81 -2.30 7.48 17.88
C THR A 81 -1.80 8.87 17.43
N ARG A 82 -1.78 9.15 16.13
CA ARG A 82 -1.34 10.45 15.58
C ARG A 82 -2.49 11.45 15.54
N GLU A 83 -2.25 12.69 15.95
CA GLU A 83 -3.23 13.78 15.75
C GLU A 83 -3.34 14.15 14.26
N ILE A 84 -4.57 14.27 13.78
CA ILE A 84 -4.92 14.44 12.36
C ILE A 84 -5.97 15.51 12.09
N GLY A 85 -6.51 16.19 13.12
CA GLY A 85 -7.57 17.19 12.97
C GLY A 85 -7.19 18.43 12.15
N ASP A 86 -5.90 18.70 12.00
CA ASP A 86 -5.31 19.76 11.17
C ASP A 86 -5.00 19.32 9.73
N THR A 87 -5.27 18.06 9.37
CA THR A 87 -5.00 17.55 8.01
C THR A 87 -5.94 18.22 7.01
N VAL A 88 -5.38 18.91 6.02
CA VAL A 88 -6.16 19.59 4.97
C VAL A 88 -6.43 18.67 3.79
N ILE A 89 -7.48 18.96 3.01
CA ILE A 89 -7.79 18.20 1.78
C ILE A 89 -6.57 18.22 0.84
N GLY A 90 -6.25 17.06 0.27
CA GLY A 90 -5.07 16.85 -0.57
C GLY A 90 -3.78 16.56 0.20
N GLN A 91 -3.80 16.57 1.54
CA GLN A 91 -2.64 16.24 2.36
C GLN A 91 -2.61 14.76 2.77
N GLY A 92 -1.43 14.17 2.73
CA GLY A 92 -1.13 12.86 3.28
C GLY A 92 -0.40 12.92 4.64
N LYS A 93 -0.68 11.96 5.54
CA LYS A 93 0.04 11.78 6.81
C LYS A 93 0.22 10.29 7.11
N TYR A 94 1.45 9.87 7.42
CA TYR A 94 1.72 8.54 7.99
C TYR A 94 1.02 8.37 9.34
N ILE A 95 0.23 7.32 9.55
CA ILE A 95 -0.51 7.10 10.79
C ILE A 95 -0.28 5.68 11.32
N PRO A 96 0.21 5.50 12.56
CA PRO A 96 0.23 4.18 13.18
C PRO A 96 -1.16 3.82 13.71
N ILE A 97 -1.67 2.64 13.32
CA ILE A 97 -2.92 2.06 13.83
C ILE A 97 -2.58 0.99 14.84
N CYS A 98 -3.14 1.08 16.04
CA CYS A 98 -2.87 0.16 17.14
C CYS A 98 -4.13 -0.53 17.64
N ASP A 99 -3.97 -1.69 18.27
CA ASP A 99 -5.01 -2.31 19.09
C ASP A 99 -5.13 -1.67 20.48
N TYR A 100 -5.99 -2.23 21.33
CA TYR A 100 -6.26 -1.71 22.68
C TYR A 100 -5.07 -1.82 23.65
N ASP A 101 -4.12 -2.70 23.37
CA ASP A 101 -2.89 -2.86 24.17
C ASP A 101 -1.76 -1.96 23.64
N GLY A 102 -2.02 -1.17 22.59
CA GLY A 102 -1.05 -0.31 21.94
C GLY A 102 -0.16 -1.04 20.93
N MET A 103 -0.48 -2.29 20.58
CA MET A 103 0.28 -3.06 19.61
C MET A 103 -0.08 -2.63 18.19
N LEU A 104 0.93 -2.45 17.34
CA LEU A 104 0.74 -2.00 15.96
C LEU A 104 -0.04 -3.05 15.15
N ILE A 105 -1.15 -2.64 14.54
CA ILE A 105 -1.93 -3.43 13.59
C ILE A 105 -1.46 -3.14 12.16
N ASN A 106 -1.29 -1.85 11.83
CA ASN A 106 -0.87 -1.38 10.52
C ASN A 106 -0.30 0.04 10.62
N ASP A 107 0.36 0.52 9.58
CA ASP A 107 0.98 1.84 9.54
C ASP A 107 0.74 2.60 8.23
N PRO A 108 -0.54 2.85 7.86
CA PRO A 108 -0.85 3.38 6.54
C PRO A 108 -0.50 4.85 6.38
N VAL A 109 -0.56 5.32 5.13
CA VAL A 109 -0.63 6.75 4.83
C VAL A 109 -2.11 7.15 4.73
N LEU A 110 -2.53 8.02 5.64
CA LEU A 110 -3.82 8.69 5.55
C LEU A 110 -3.77 9.76 4.47
N LEU A 111 -4.81 9.83 3.64
CA LEU A 111 -5.07 10.88 2.67
C LEU A 111 -6.42 11.51 2.99
N ARG A 112 -6.49 12.83 3.21
CA ARG A 112 -7.78 13.53 3.27
C ARG A 112 -8.21 13.91 1.85
N VAL A 113 -9.19 13.20 1.31
CA VAL A 113 -9.61 13.31 -0.09
C VAL A 113 -10.72 14.34 -0.27
N ALA A 114 -11.62 14.47 0.71
CA ALA A 114 -12.67 15.49 0.76
C ALA A 114 -12.97 15.87 2.23
N ASP A 115 -13.99 16.72 2.45
CA ASP A 115 -14.35 17.18 3.81
C ASP A 115 -14.58 16.02 4.78
N ASP A 116 -15.36 15.03 4.35
CA ASP A 116 -15.80 13.86 5.11
C ASP A 116 -15.33 12.53 4.47
N CYS A 117 -14.23 12.55 3.71
CA CYS A 117 -13.71 11.37 3.02
C CYS A 117 -12.20 11.23 3.18
N TYR A 118 -11.78 10.08 3.72
CA TYR A 118 -10.40 9.72 4.01
C TYR A 118 -10.07 8.38 3.38
N TRP A 119 -8.87 8.27 2.82
CA TRP A 119 -8.30 6.99 2.40
C TRP A 119 -7.14 6.63 3.31
N LEU A 120 -7.09 5.36 3.71
CA LEU A 120 -5.94 4.78 4.39
C LEU A 120 -5.26 3.85 3.38
N SER A 121 -4.04 4.22 2.98
CA SER A 121 -3.22 3.51 2.01
C SER A 121 -2.22 2.61 2.68
#